data_AF-A0A7X2XLL7-F1
#
_entry.id   AF-A0A7X2XLL7-F1
#
_cell.length_a   1.000
_cell.length_b   1.000
_cell.length_c   1.000
_cell.angle_alpha   90.00
_cell.angle_beta   90.00
_cell.angle_gamma   90.00
#
_symmetry.space_group_name_H-M   'P 1'
#
loop_
_entity.id
_entity.type
_entity.pdbx_description
1 polymer ?
#
loop_
_entity_poly.entity_id
_entity_poly.type
_entity_poly.pdbx_seq_one_letter_code
_entity_poly.pdbx_strand_id
1 'polypeptide(L)'
;NNDWFKSQTKAYIVEEKSNIEEVKTKQGLVGTKYSIGVYDRITSDSWKYRNMVLPLLTLPERSVFVISTISSLGFGAYDRYRNKEHQANGDLNSFVEKSAHETAERQRDHYDYWYRILDEKGREKLYRNILLYDAYKFGTDHTEGKATEVANFDNPNPAMKHFFGPVGNKVGHNGHGAYATGDAVYYMGYRMLDKDGAITYTHEMTHDSDQDIYLGGYGRRSGLGPEFFAKGLLQAPDQPSDATITINSILKHKTSDSTEGQRLQVLDPTTRFNDAADLQ
;
A
#
# COMPACT_ATOMS: atom_id res chain seq x y z
N ASN A 1 2.60 2.55 24.19
CA ASN A 1 1.28 2.07 23.68
C ASN A 1 1.41 1.31 22.37
N ASN A 2 2.01 1.86 21.32
CA ASN A 2 2.20 1.14 20.05
C ASN A 2 2.99 -0.17 20.18
N ASP A 3 4.11 -0.19 20.91
CA ASP A 3 4.90 -1.42 21.09
C ASP A 3 4.14 -2.49 21.89
N TRP A 4 3.34 -2.07 22.87
CA TRP A 4 2.42 -2.98 23.57
C TRP A 4 1.36 -3.53 22.61
N PHE A 5 0.74 -2.68 21.78
CA PHE A 5 -0.26 -3.13 20.81
C PHE A 5 0.33 -4.19 19.86
N LYS A 6 1.54 -3.93 19.32
CA LYS A 6 2.27 -4.89 18.47
C LYS A 6 2.62 -6.20 19.18
N SER A 7 2.88 -6.17 20.49
CA SER A 7 3.18 -7.39 21.25
C SER A 7 1.94 -8.21 21.63
N GLN A 8 0.75 -7.58 21.66
CA GLN A 8 -0.51 -8.25 21.99
C GLN A 8 -1.25 -8.79 20.77
N THR A 9 -1.27 -8.04 19.67
CA THR A 9 -1.97 -8.48 18.45
C THR A 9 -1.25 -9.67 17.81
N LYS A 10 -2.04 -10.57 17.18
CA LYS A 10 -1.51 -11.63 16.34
C LYS A 10 -1.36 -11.22 14.86
N ALA A 11 -1.78 -10.01 14.50
CA ALA A 11 -1.53 -9.48 13.17
C ALA A 11 -0.03 -9.32 12.93
N TYR A 12 0.42 -9.61 11.70
CA TYR A 12 1.78 -9.26 11.31
C TYR A 12 1.85 -7.78 10.93
N ILE A 13 2.61 -7.00 11.69
CA ILE A 13 2.70 -5.54 11.50
C ILE A 13 4.07 -5.19 10.93
N VAL A 14 4.06 -4.44 9.81
CA VAL A 14 5.23 -3.83 9.20
C VAL A 14 5.08 -2.31 9.29
N GLU A 15 5.97 -1.66 10.04
CA GLU A 15 6.06 -0.19 10.14
C GLU A 15 7.34 0.26 9.44
N GLU A 16 7.22 0.73 8.20
CA GLU A 16 8.37 1.03 7.36
C GLU A 16 8.60 2.55 7.30
N LYS A 17 9.60 3.01 8.06
CA LYS A 17 9.98 4.43 8.12
C LYS A 17 10.78 4.84 6.90
N SER A 18 10.67 6.12 6.54
CA SER A 18 11.47 6.76 5.48
C SER A 18 12.98 6.57 5.68
N ASN A 19 13.72 6.55 4.57
CA ASN A 19 15.19 6.61 4.58
C ASN A 19 15.71 8.05 4.74
N ILE A 20 14.86 9.06 4.66
CA ILE A 20 15.21 10.47 4.87
C ILE A 20 15.23 10.74 6.37
N GLU A 21 16.38 11.10 6.93
CA GLU A 21 16.58 11.17 8.40
C GLU A 21 15.61 12.12 9.11
N GLU A 22 15.30 13.26 8.50
CA GLU A 22 14.30 14.21 9.01
C GLU A 22 12.91 13.57 9.14
N VAL A 23 12.47 12.87 8.09
CA VAL A 23 11.18 12.18 8.03
C VAL A 23 11.15 11.03 9.01
N LYS A 24 12.21 10.21 9.03
CA LYS A 24 12.39 9.09 9.95
C LYS A 24 12.28 9.51 11.42
N THR A 25 12.90 10.65 11.75
CA THR A 25 12.83 11.25 13.08
C THR A 25 11.41 11.67 13.42
N LYS A 26 10.72 12.40 12.53
CA LYS A 26 9.31 12.81 12.71
C LYS A 26 8.40 11.60 12.90
N GLN A 27 8.57 10.56 12.10
CA GLN A 27 7.79 9.31 12.16
C GLN A 27 8.00 8.52 13.46
N GLY A 28 9.07 8.79 14.21
CA GLY A 28 9.31 8.21 15.53
C GLY A 28 8.55 8.88 16.67
N LEU A 29 7.95 10.06 16.44
CA LEU A 29 7.26 10.83 17.48
C LEU A 29 5.86 10.28 17.74
N VAL A 30 5.72 9.55 18.86
CA VAL A 30 4.48 8.90 19.30
C VAL A 30 3.36 9.93 19.54
N GLY A 31 2.14 9.58 19.14
CA GLY A 31 0.95 10.41 19.39
C GLY A 31 0.89 11.71 18.58
N THR A 32 1.80 11.91 17.63
CA THR A 32 1.76 13.03 16.69
C THR A 32 1.12 12.60 15.37
N LYS A 33 0.71 13.57 14.54
CA LYS A 33 0.23 13.28 13.17
C LYS A 33 1.30 12.60 12.29
N TYR A 34 2.57 12.68 12.67
CA TYR A 34 3.69 12.11 11.94
C TYR A 34 3.91 10.63 12.26
N SER A 35 3.42 10.15 13.41
CA SER A 35 3.63 8.76 13.84
C SER A 35 3.17 7.77 12.78
N ILE A 36 4.01 6.78 12.49
CA ILE A 36 3.61 5.62 11.70
C ILE A 36 3.18 4.44 12.55
N GLY A 37 3.18 4.60 13.88
CA GLY A 37 2.74 3.55 14.80
C GLY A 37 1.29 3.16 14.48
N VAL A 38 1.04 1.88 14.22
CA VAL A 38 -0.30 1.39 13.85
C VAL A 38 -1.34 1.78 14.90
N TYR A 39 -1.01 1.63 16.19
CA TYR A 39 -1.91 2.02 17.27
C TYR A 39 -2.20 3.52 17.27
N ASP A 40 -1.15 4.35 17.16
CA ASP A 40 -1.28 5.81 17.16
C ASP A 40 -2.16 6.28 16.00
N ARG A 41 -2.05 5.63 14.84
CA ARG A 41 -2.83 5.95 13.65
C ARG A 41 -4.28 5.52 13.74
N ILE A 42 -4.56 4.30 14.19
CA ILE A 42 -5.93 3.82 14.32
C ILE A 42 -6.68 4.60 15.42
N THR A 43 -5.98 5.01 16.47
CA THR A 43 -6.56 5.79 17.57
C THR A 43 -6.59 7.30 17.31
N SER A 44 -5.98 7.77 16.21
CA SER A 44 -5.93 9.19 15.86
C SER A 44 -7.30 9.76 15.51
N ASP A 45 -7.43 11.08 15.64
CA ASP A 45 -8.73 11.70 15.44
C ASP A 45 -9.24 11.68 13.99
N SER A 46 -8.31 11.64 13.04
CA SER A 46 -8.58 11.66 11.61
C SER A 46 -8.95 10.29 11.03
N TRP A 47 -8.82 9.20 11.79
CA TRP A 47 -9.07 7.86 11.28
C TRP A 47 -10.55 7.46 11.40
N LYS A 48 -11.15 7.06 10.27
CA LYS A 48 -12.58 6.67 10.19
C LYS A 48 -12.86 5.32 10.86
N TYR A 49 -11.89 4.41 10.86
CA TYR A 49 -12.08 3.02 11.28
C TYR A 49 -11.40 2.73 12.62
N ARG A 50 -11.62 3.59 13.62
CA ARG A 50 -11.03 3.39 14.97
C ARG A 50 -11.50 2.09 15.63
N ASN A 51 -12.63 1.55 15.18
CA ASN A 51 -13.15 0.24 15.58
C ASN A 51 -12.24 -0.93 15.18
N MET A 52 -11.18 -0.72 14.40
CA MET A 52 -10.19 -1.76 14.05
C MET A 52 -9.32 -2.21 15.24
N VAL A 53 -9.15 -1.41 16.29
CA VAL A 53 -8.24 -1.74 17.42
C VAL A 53 -8.64 -3.04 18.10
N LEU A 54 -9.92 -3.20 18.47
CA LEU A 54 -10.38 -4.37 19.21
C LEU A 54 -10.27 -5.66 18.38
N PRO A 55 -10.79 -5.72 17.13
CA PRO A 55 -10.61 -6.88 16.27
C PRO A 55 -9.14 -7.30 16.10
N LEU A 56 -8.22 -6.34 15.93
CA LEU A 56 -6.78 -6.64 15.83
C LEU A 56 -6.20 -7.22 17.14
N LEU A 57 -6.61 -6.72 18.30
CA LEU A 57 -6.18 -7.25 19.59
C LEU A 57 -6.75 -8.65 19.87
N THR A 58 -7.91 -8.98 19.30
CA THR A 58 -8.61 -10.26 19.55
C THR A 58 -8.42 -11.31 18.47
N LEU A 59 -7.48 -11.12 17.53
CA LEU A 59 -7.19 -12.11 16.50
C LEU A 59 -6.79 -13.45 17.12
N PRO A 60 -7.46 -14.57 16.77
CA PRO A 60 -7.13 -15.88 17.35
C PRO A 60 -5.85 -16.45 16.75
N GLU A 61 -5.46 -16.02 15.56
CA GLU A 61 -4.28 -16.48 14.83
C GLU A 61 -3.76 -15.42 13.85
N ARG A 62 -2.61 -15.71 13.23
CA ARG A 62 -1.95 -14.85 12.26
C ARG A 62 -2.67 -14.94 10.90
N SER A 63 -3.80 -14.24 10.79
CA SER A 63 -4.69 -14.24 9.62
C SER A 63 -4.69 -12.92 8.85
N VAL A 64 -4.19 -11.84 9.46
CA VAL A 64 -4.17 -10.48 8.93
C VAL A 64 -2.76 -9.91 9.03
N PHE A 65 -2.36 -9.14 8.03
CA PHE A 65 -1.17 -8.31 8.08
C PHE A 65 -1.54 -6.82 7.96
N VAL A 66 -0.71 -5.95 8.52
CA VAL A 66 -0.85 -4.50 8.48
C VAL A 66 0.46 -3.88 8.00
N ILE A 67 0.37 -3.01 7.00
CA ILE A 67 1.51 -2.24 6.47
C ILE A 67 1.26 -0.77 6.80
N SER A 68 2.18 -0.14 7.52
CA SER A 68 2.13 1.27 7.87
C SER A 68 3.33 2.00 7.29
N THR A 69 3.07 2.96 6.40
CA THR A 69 4.07 3.81 5.72
C THR A 69 3.64 5.27 5.83
N ILE A 70 4.45 6.25 5.41
CA ILE A 70 4.18 7.68 5.68
C ILE A 70 2.76 8.16 5.36
N SER A 71 2.16 7.75 4.23
CA SER A 71 0.83 8.24 3.81
C SER A 71 -0.28 7.19 3.87
N SER A 72 0.01 5.95 4.26
CA SER A 72 -0.98 4.86 4.18
C SER A 72 -0.91 3.88 5.33
N LEU A 73 -2.07 3.28 5.60
CA LEU A 73 -2.26 2.16 6.52
C LEU A 73 -3.02 1.06 5.77
N GLY A 74 -2.29 0.05 5.33
CA GLY A 74 -2.81 -1.07 4.57
C GLY A 74 -3.12 -2.28 5.44
N PHE A 75 -4.20 -2.99 5.11
CA PHE A 75 -4.56 -4.24 5.76
C PHE A 75 -4.91 -5.28 4.71
N GLY A 76 -4.39 -6.48 4.89
CA GLY A 76 -4.69 -7.61 4.02
C GLY A 76 -4.77 -8.91 4.81
N ALA A 77 -5.24 -9.95 4.12
CA ALA A 77 -5.43 -11.27 4.71
C ALA A 77 -4.37 -12.23 4.17
N TYR A 78 -3.92 -13.17 5.00
CA TYR A 78 -3.00 -14.22 4.56
C TYR A 78 -3.66 -15.08 3.46
N ASP A 79 -4.91 -15.46 3.66
CA ASP A 79 -5.64 -16.28 2.68
C ASP A 79 -5.92 -15.56 1.35
N ARG A 80 -5.71 -14.25 1.23
CA ARG A 80 -5.71 -13.57 -0.09
C ARG A 80 -4.63 -14.11 -1.02
N TYR A 81 -3.56 -14.65 -0.43
CA TYR A 81 -2.37 -15.16 -1.11
C TYR A 81 -2.26 -16.68 -1.09
N ARG A 82 -3.15 -17.37 -0.36
CA ARG A 82 -3.20 -18.83 -0.30
C ARG A 82 -3.66 -19.43 -1.62
N ASN A 83 -2.91 -20.41 -2.10
CA ASN A 83 -3.22 -21.15 -3.33
C ASN A 83 -2.48 -22.50 -3.33
N LYS A 84 -2.50 -23.23 -4.47
CA LYS A 84 -1.77 -24.49 -4.62
C LYS A 84 -0.26 -24.40 -4.39
N GLU A 85 0.34 -23.24 -4.67
CA GLU A 85 1.78 -22.98 -4.54
C GLU A 85 2.12 -22.58 -3.10
N HIS A 86 1.36 -21.64 -2.54
CA HIS A 86 1.49 -21.11 -1.19
C HIS A 86 0.38 -21.65 -0.29
N GLN A 87 0.60 -22.85 0.24
CA GLN A 87 -0.37 -23.58 1.06
C GLN A 87 -0.28 -23.17 2.53
N ALA A 88 -1.38 -23.30 3.28
CA ALA A 88 -1.43 -22.92 4.70
C ALA A 88 -0.44 -23.71 5.58
N ASN A 89 -0.26 -25.01 5.30
CA ASN A 89 0.75 -25.85 5.97
C ASN A 89 2.12 -25.82 5.26
N GLY A 90 2.26 -24.98 4.22
CA GLY A 90 3.48 -24.78 3.46
C GLY A 90 4.16 -23.47 3.81
N ASP A 91 4.50 -22.68 2.81
CA ASP A 91 5.29 -21.44 2.94
C ASP A 91 4.43 -20.17 3.00
N LEU A 92 3.09 -20.27 3.05
CA LEU A 92 2.17 -19.13 2.98
C LEU A 92 2.56 -17.99 3.93
N ASN A 93 2.84 -18.30 5.19
CA ASN A 93 3.16 -17.27 6.17
C ASN A 93 4.47 -16.55 5.82
N SER A 94 5.53 -17.30 5.49
CA SER A 94 6.81 -16.72 5.10
C SER A 94 6.71 -15.93 3.79
N PHE A 95 5.90 -16.39 2.83
CA PHE A 95 5.64 -15.67 1.59
C PHE A 95 4.94 -14.34 1.89
N VAL A 96 3.82 -14.35 2.61
CA VAL A 96 3.04 -13.14 2.94
C VAL A 96 3.89 -12.15 3.74
N GLU A 97 4.64 -12.61 4.74
CA GLU A 97 5.44 -11.73 5.60
C GLU A 97 6.59 -11.08 4.82
N LYS A 98 7.30 -11.87 4.02
CA LYS A 98 8.35 -11.33 3.13
C LYS A 98 7.78 -10.34 2.13
N SER A 99 6.68 -10.70 1.45
CA SER A 99 6.07 -9.82 0.45
C SER A 99 5.44 -8.57 1.06
N ALA A 100 4.92 -8.63 2.28
CA ALA A 100 4.45 -7.47 3.03
C ALA A 100 5.60 -6.52 3.37
N HIS A 101 6.73 -7.04 3.81
CA HIS A 101 7.92 -6.23 4.07
C HIS A 101 8.44 -5.56 2.78
N GLU A 102 8.65 -6.33 1.70
CA GLU A 102 9.09 -5.78 0.42
C GLU A 102 8.10 -4.74 -0.15
N THR A 103 6.80 -4.92 0.07
CA THR A 103 5.77 -3.97 -0.34
C THR A 103 5.85 -2.69 0.48
N ALA A 104 6.07 -2.79 1.78
CA ALA A 104 6.28 -1.64 2.65
C ALA A 104 7.52 -0.84 2.23
N GLU A 105 8.62 -1.51 1.87
CA GLU A 105 9.83 -0.87 1.35
C GLU A 105 9.58 -0.13 0.04
N ARG A 106 8.86 -0.75 -0.91
CA ARG A 106 8.47 -0.10 -2.18
C ARG A 106 7.63 1.14 -1.94
N GLN A 107 6.60 1.03 -1.10
CA GLN A 107 5.73 2.16 -0.75
C GLN A 107 6.49 3.29 -0.03
N ARG A 108 7.42 2.94 0.87
CA ARG A 108 8.36 3.89 1.49
C ARG A 108 9.18 4.60 0.42
N ASP A 109 9.83 3.85 -0.47
CA ASP A 109 10.70 4.40 -1.50
C ASP A 109 9.95 5.35 -2.45
N HIS A 110 8.71 5.00 -2.81
CA HIS A 110 7.82 5.86 -3.59
C HIS A 110 7.53 7.19 -2.91
N TYR A 111 7.27 7.19 -1.60
CA TYR A 111 7.05 8.44 -0.88
C TYR A 111 8.32 9.18 -0.53
N ASP A 112 9.46 8.51 -0.39
CA ASP A 112 10.75 9.19 -0.29
C ASP A 112 11.06 9.94 -1.57
N TYR A 113 10.77 9.35 -2.73
CA TYR A 113 10.79 10.05 -4.02
C TYR A 113 9.89 11.29 -3.99
N TRP A 114 8.59 11.14 -3.68
CA TRP A 114 7.68 12.29 -3.66
C TRP A 114 8.09 13.37 -2.65
N TYR A 115 8.59 12.98 -1.48
CA TYR A 115 9.06 13.93 -0.47
C TYR A 115 10.22 14.78 -1.01
N ARG A 116 11.14 14.19 -1.78
CA ARG A 116 12.28 14.91 -2.38
C ARG A 116 11.85 15.91 -3.45
N ILE A 117 10.83 15.57 -4.24
CA ILE A 117 10.37 16.40 -5.36
C ILE A 117 9.42 17.52 -4.91
N LEU A 118 8.54 17.25 -3.94
CA LEU A 118 7.53 18.21 -3.50
C LEU A 118 8.15 19.40 -2.75
N ASP A 119 7.41 20.51 -2.73
CA ASP A 119 7.70 21.65 -1.88
C ASP A 119 7.36 21.35 -0.40
N GLU A 120 7.71 22.27 0.50
CA GLU A 120 7.48 22.10 1.94
C GLU A 120 6.00 21.85 2.28
N LYS A 121 5.09 22.54 1.59
CA LYS A 121 3.64 22.40 1.80
C LYS A 121 3.15 21.02 1.37
N GLY A 122 3.59 20.52 0.21
CA GLY A 122 3.26 19.19 -0.28
C GLY A 122 3.83 18.09 0.61
N ARG A 123 5.09 18.22 1.04
CA ARG A 123 5.75 17.28 1.97
C ARG A 123 4.98 17.10 3.26
N GLU A 124 4.49 18.19 3.83
CA GLU A 124 3.74 18.16 5.09
C GLU A 124 2.39 17.43 4.96
N LYS A 125 1.79 17.45 3.77
CA LYS A 125 0.54 16.75 3.48
C LYS A 125 0.71 15.25 3.23
N LEU A 126 1.94 14.76 3.02
CA LEU A 126 2.21 13.32 2.92
C LEU A 126 1.95 12.59 4.24
N TYR A 127 2.00 13.26 5.39
CA TYR A 127 1.69 12.65 6.69
C TYR A 127 0.17 12.53 6.90
N ARG A 128 -0.42 11.58 6.19
CA ARG A 128 -1.85 11.25 6.24
C ARG A 128 -2.06 9.73 6.32
N ASN A 129 -3.31 9.32 6.54
CA ASN A 129 -3.68 7.91 6.67
C ASN A 129 -4.69 7.55 5.57
N ILE A 130 -4.20 7.12 4.41
CA ILE A 130 -5.05 6.49 3.38
C ILE A 130 -5.19 5.01 3.70
N LEU A 131 -6.43 4.52 3.80
CA LEU A 131 -6.69 3.09 3.98
C LEU A 131 -6.33 2.32 2.71
N LEU A 132 -5.58 1.23 2.83
CA LEU A 132 -5.45 0.24 1.74
C LEU A 132 -6.08 -1.07 2.17
N TYR A 133 -6.93 -1.67 1.34
CA TYR A 133 -7.62 -2.92 1.66
C TYR A 133 -7.55 -3.94 0.54
N ASP A 134 -7.20 -5.19 0.87
CA ASP A 134 -7.38 -6.33 -0.03
C ASP A 134 -8.87 -6.76 -0.06
N ALA A 135 -9.43 -7.00 -1.25
CA ALA A 135 -10.88 -7.07 -1.50
C ALA A 135 -11.63 -8.36 -1.14
N TYR A 136 -11.32 -8.95 0.02
CA TYR A 136 -12.08 -10.06 0.62
C TYR A 136 -12.20 -11.31 -0.27
N LYS A 137 -11.20 -11.56 -1.11
CA LYS A 137 -11.10 -12.78 -1.92
C LYS A 137 -10.11 -13.72 -1.25
N PHE A 138 -10.59 -14.80 -0.65
CA PHE A 138 -9.76 -15.75 0.09
C PHE A 138 -9.60 -17.05 -0.69
N GLY A 139 -8.36 -17.49 -0.86
CA GLY A 139 -8.01 -18.75 -1.49
C GLY A 139 -7.91 -19.90 -0.50
N THR A 140 -7.72 -21.09 -1.06
CA THR A 140 -7.53 -22.35 -0.37
C THR A 140 -6.32 -23.07 -0.96
N ASP A 141 -5.87 -24.17 -0.35
CA ASP A 141 -4.77 -24.98 -0.91
C ASP A 141 -5.12 -25.61 -2.28
N HIS A 142 -6.39 -25.56 -2.69
CA HIS A 142 -6.86 -26.06 -3.98
C HIS A 142 -7.06 -24.96 -5.03
N THR A 143 -6.96 -23.68 -4.63
CA THR A 143 -7.13 -22.55 -5.53
C THR A 143 -5.99 -22.49 -6.55
N GLU A 144 -6.33 -22.42 -7.83
CA GLU A 144 -5.35 -22.17 -8.90
C GLU A 144 -5.15 -20.66 -9.06
N GLY A 145 -3.89 -20.21 -9.02
CA GLY A 145 -3.55 -18.79 -9.15
C GLY A 145 -4.09 -17.94 -8.00
N LYS A 146 -4.92 -16.94 -8.31
CA LYS A 146 -5.47 -15.97 -7.36
C LYS A 146 -6.94 -16.27 -7.09
N ALA A 147 -7.37 -16.16 -5.84
CA ALA A 147 -8.79 -16.24 -5.49
C ALA A 147 -9.61 -15.16 -6.21
N THR A 148 -10.74 -15.55 -6.78
CA THR A 148 -11.65 -14.69 -7.55
C THR A 148 -13.00 -14.49 -6.85
N GLU A 149 -13.43 -15.46 -6.05
CA GLU A 149 -14.69 -15.41 -5.29
C GLU A 149 -14.60 -14.41 -4.14
N VAL A 150 -15.62 -13.56 -4.06
CA VAL A 150 -15.75 -12.53 -3.03
C VAL A 150 -16.45 -13.12 -1.82
N ALA A 151 -15.78 -13.08 -0.68
CA ALA A 151 -16.39 -13.46 0.59
C ALA A 151 -17.39 -12.39 1.06
N ASN A 152 -18.56 -12.85 1.50
CA ASN A 152 -19.49 -12.05 2.30
C ASN A 152 -19.00 -11.95 3.75
N PHE A 153 -19.66 -11.12 4.57
CA PHE A 153 -19.29 -10.94 5.98
C PHE A 153 -19.52 -12.18 6.87
N ASP A 154 -20.37 -13.11 6.43
CA ASP A 154 -20.62 -14.37 7.14
C ASP A 154 -19.62 -15.48 6.78
N ASN A 155 -18.66 -15.19 5.89
CA ASN A 155 -17.68 -16.18 5.45
C ASN A 155 -16.84 -16.67 6.64
N PRO A 156 -16.66 -18.00 6.79
CA PRO A 156 -15.97 -18.57 7.94
C PRO A 156 -14.45 -18.34 7.94
N ASN A 157 -13.89 -17.75 6.87
CA ASN A 157 -12.47 -17.42 6.80
C ASN A 157 -12.04 -16.63 8.05
N PRO A 158 -10.95 -17.03 8.73
CA PRO A 158 -10.53 -16.40 9.98
C PRO A 158 -10.35 -14.87 9.90
N ALA A 159 -9.78 -14.36 8.80
CA ALA A 159 -9.59 -12.93 8.61
C ALA A 159 -10.93 -12.20 8.44
N MET A 160 -11.90 -12.80 7.76
CA MET A 160 -13.25 -12.24 7.65
C MET A 160 -13.96 -12.26 9.01
N LYS A 161 -14.02 -13.43 9.63
CA LYS A 161 -14.76 -13.66 10.87
C LYS A 161 -14.23 -12.82 12.04
N HIS A 162 -12.91 -12.66 12.15
CA HIS A 162 -12.28 -12.04 13.32
C HIS A 162 -11.78 -10.61 13.09
N PHE A 163 -11.70 -10.14 11.84
CA PHE A 163 -11.25 -8.78 11.55
C PHE A 163 -12.16 -8.03 10.57
N PHE A 164 -12.19 -8.40 9.28
CA PHE A 164 -12.87 -7.59 8.27
C PHE A 164 -14.38 -7.49 8.48
N GLY A 165 -15.04 -8.59 8.88
CA GLY A 165 -16.45 -8.64 9.23
C GLY A 165 -16.78 -7.74 10.43
N PRO A 166 -16.12 -7.91 11.60
CA PRO A 166 -16.29 -7.04 12.76
C PRO A 166 -16.01 -5.55 12.50
N VAL A 167 -15.03 -5.24 11.62
CA VAL A 167 -14.76 -3.85 11.21
C VAL A 167 -15.89 -3.30 10.33
N GLY A 168 -16.52 -4.15 9.52
CA GLY A 168 -17.76 -3.85 8.81
C GLY A 168 -17.61 -2.89 7.62
N ASN A 169 -16.40 -2.74 7.08
CA ASN A 169 -16.18 -1.90 5.91
C ASN A 169 -16.71 -2.61 4.64
N LYS A 170 -17.69 -2.01 3.97
CA LYS A 170 -18.27 -2.56 2.74
C LYS A 170 -17.42 -2.16 1.55
N VAL A 171 -16.77 -3.14 0.94
CA VAL A 171 -16.03 -2.97 -0.31
C VAL A 171 -16.97 -3.16 -1.51
N GLY A 172 -16.88 -2.28 -2.50
CA GLY A 172 -17.74 -2.30 -3.69
C GLY A 172 -17.03 -2.96 -4.88
N HIS A 173 -17.53 -4.11 -5.34
CA HIS A 173 -16.96 -4.81 -6.49
C HIS A 173 -17.48 -4.23 -7.81
N ASN A 174 -16.76 -3.24 -8.34
CA ASN A 174 -17.13 -2.48 -9.53
C ASN A 174 -16.58 -3.04 -10.87
N GLY A 175 -15.97 -4.22 -10.86
CA GLY A 175 -15.36 -4.84 -12.05
C GLY A 175 -13.98 -4.28 -12.45
N HIS A 176 -13.47 -3.26 -11.75
CA HIS A 176 -12.11 -2.75 -11.94
C HIS A 176 -11.08 -3.55 -11.13
N GLY A 177 -9.79 -3.44 -11.52
CA GLY A 177 -8.69 -4.12 -10.84
C GLY A 177 -8.36 -3.54 -9.46
N ALA A 178 -8.58 -2.25 -9.26
CA ALA A 178 -8.58 -1.53 -7.99
C ALA A 178 -9.41 -0.26 -8.15
N TYR A 179 -9.69 0.44 -7.04
CA TYR A 179 -10.24 1.79 -7.10
C TYR A 179 -9.89 2.60 -5.85
N ALA A 180 -9.74 3.90 -6.05
CA ALA A 180 -9.60 4.91 -5.01
C ALA A 180 -10.94 5.65 -4.75
N THR A 181 -11.12 6.14 -3.52
CA THR A 181 -12.33 6.85 -3.08
C THR A 181 -12.07 8.30 -2.66
N GLY A 182 -10.81 8.74 -2.69
CA GLY A 182 -10.34 10.02 -2.14
C GLY A 182 -9.68 9.87 -0.77
N ASP A 183 -10.02 8.83 -0.02
CA ASP A 183 -9.47 8.56 1.33
C ASP A 183 -9.17 7.07 1.59
N ALA A 184 -9.38 6.21 0.61
CA ALA A 184 -9.10 4.78 0.68
C ALA A 184 -8.92 4.19 -0.72
N VAL A 185 -8.07 3.16 -0.80
CA VAL A 185 -7.79 2.33 -1.98
C VAL A 185 -8.16 0.87 -1.70
N TYR A 186 -8.85 0.25 -2.65
CA TYR A 186 -9.28 -1.14 -2.55
C TYR A 186 -8.72 -1.99 -3.71
N TYR A 187 -8.00 -3.06 -3.37
CA TYR A 187 -7.35 -3.98 -4.31
C TYR A 187 -8.28 -5.14 -4.69
N MET A 188 -9.03 -4.96 -5.78
CA MET A 188 -10.12 -5.85 -6.19
C MET A 188 -9.67 -7.07 -7.00
N GLY A 189 -8.96 -6.82 -8.09
CA GLY A 189 -8.36 -7.83 -8.98
C GLY A 189 -6.87 -8.00 -8.71
N TYR A 190 -6.16 -6.87 -8.56
CA TYR A 190 -4.76 -6.88 -8.15
C TYR A 190 -4.62 -7.32 -6.69
N ARG A 191 -3.43 -7.76 -6.31
CA ARG A 191 -3.09 -8.07 -4.92
C ARG A 191 -2.08 -7.04 -4.45
N MET A 192 -2.28 -6.47 -3.27
CA MET A 192 -1.41 -5.43 -2.74
C MET A 192 0.06 -5.87 -2.65
N LEU A 193 0.32 -7.15 -2.31
CA LEU A 193 1.69 -7.65 -2.14
C LEU A 193 2.40 -8.09 -3.43
N ASP A 194 1.70 -8.13 -4.56
CA ASP A 194 2.32 -8.44 -5.85
C ASP A 194 3.10 -7.23 -6.38
N LYS A 195 4.06 -7.45 -7.29
CA LYS A 195 4.76 -6.36 -7.99
C LYS A 195 3.79 -5.43 -8.73
N ASP A 196 2.80 -6.00 -9.43
CA ASP A 196 1.74 -5.22 -10.09
C ASP A 196 0.86 -4.44 -9.09
N GLY A 197 0.82 -4.90 -7.83
CA GLY A 197 0.17 -4.20 -6.73
C GLY A 197 0.86 -2.87 -6.40
N ALA A 198 2.18 -2.79 -6.56
CA ALA A 198 2.94 -1.55 -6.41
C ALA A 198 2.66 -0.57 -7.56
N ILE A 199 2.51 -1.06 -8.79
CA ILE A 199 2.17 -0.19 -9.93
C ILE A 199 0.77 0.37 -9.76
N THR A 200 -0.18 -0.51 -9.44
CA THR A 200 -1.56 -0.14 -9.06
C THR A 200 -1.57 0.85 -7.89
N TYR A 201 -0.71 0.65 -6.89
CA TYR A 201 -0.58 1.58 -5.78
C TYR A 201 -0.25 3.00 -6.27
N THR A 202 0.72 3.17 -7.16
CA THR A 202 1.07 4.51 -7.68
C THR A 202 -0.08 5.14 -8.49
N HIS A 203 -0.85 4.32 -9.20
CA HIS A 203 -2.04 4.78 -9.93
C HIS A 203 -3.11 5.31 -8.96
N GLU A 204 -3.55 4.47 -8.03
CA GLU A 204 -4.62 4.81 -7.09
C GLU A 204 -4.20 5.92 -6.13
N MET A 205 -2.94 5.93 -5.69
CA MET A 205 -2.41 7.02 -4.89
C MET A 205 -2.30 8.33 -5.66
N THR A 206 -2.15 8.30 -6.98
CA THR A 206 -2.28 9.52 -7.80
C THR A 206 -3.71 10.05 -7.74
N HIS A 207 -4.72 9.19 -7.88
CA HIS A 207 -6.13 9.61 -7.76
C HIS A 207 -6.45 10.27 -6.41
N ASP A 208 -5.85 9.77 -5.33
CA ASP A 208 -6.01 10.30 -3.96
C ASP A 208 -5.12 11.52 -3.65
N SER A 209 -4.09 11.80 -4.45
CA SER A 209 -3.07 12.82 -4.14
C SER A 209 -3.03 13.99 -5.12
N ASP A 210 -3.52 13.83 -6.34
CA ASP A 210 -3.32 14.82 -7.40
C ASP A 210 -4.00 16.16 -7.12
N GLN A 211 -5.15 16.19 -6.45
CA GLN A 211 -5.88 17.42 -6.19
C GLN A 211 -5.16 18.33 -5.19
N ASP A 212 -4.60 17.75 -4.13
CA ASP A 212 -4.14 18.52 -2.97
C ASP A 212 -2.60 18.48 -2.74
N ILE A 213 -1.92 17.48 -3.32
CA ILE A 213 -0.50 17.20 -3.06
C ILE A 213 0.32 17.27 -4.35
N TYR A 214 0.13 16.35 -5.29
CA TYR A 214 1.07 16.18 -6.41
C TYR A 214 1.04 17.36 -7.41
N LEU A 215 -0.09 18.06 -7.53
CA LEU A 215 -0.23 19.23 -8.40
C LEU A 215 -0.09 20.56 -7.65
N GLY A 216 0.62 20.57 -6.51
CA GLY A 216 0.85 21.78 -5.71
C GLY A 216 -0.38 22.32 -4.99
N GLY A 217 -1.46 21.54 -4.93
CA GLY A 217 -2.68 21.89 -4.20
C GLY A 217 -3.70 22.75 -4.95
N TYR A 218 -3.51 22.98 -6.26
CA TYR A 218 -4.43 23.78 -7.08
C TYR A 218 -5.58 22.97 -7.70
N GLY A 219 -5.63 21.67 -7.45
CA GLY A 219 -6.57 20.77 -8.10
C GLY A 219 -6.17 20.39 -9.51
N ARG A 220 -6.98 19.52 -10.12
CA ARG A 220 -6.84 19.11 -11.52
C ARG A 220 -7.22 20.27 -12.45
N ARG A 221 -6.57 20.34 -13.61
CA ARG A 221 -6.98 21.27 -14.67
C ARG A 221 -8.40 20.96 -15.14
N SER A 222 -9.25 21.98 -15.22
CA SER A 222 -10.63 21.84 -15.73
C SER A 222 -10.65 21.17 -17.11
N GLY A 223 -11.54 20.20 -17.28
CA GLY A 223 -11.67 19.39 -18.50
C GLY A 223 -10.74 18.17 -18.57
N LEU A 224 -9.76 18.02 -17.69
CA LEU A 224 -8.93 16.82 -17.59
C LEU A 224 -9.43 15.91 -16.46
N GLY A 225 -9.77 14.68 -16.82
CA GLY A 225 -10.22 13.66 -15.88
C GLY A 225 -9.08 13.09 -15.01
N PRO A 226 -9.42 12.38 -13.92
CA PRO A 226 -8.46 11.77 -13.00
C PRO A 226 -7.44 10.83 -13.70
N GLU A 227 -7.93 10.00 -14.62
CA GLU A 227 -7.11 9.03 -15.37
C GLU A 227 -5.97 9.65 -16.19
N PHE A 228 -6.13 10.91 -16.62
CA PHE A 228 -5.08 11.62 -17.35
C PHE A 228 -3.82 11.77 -16.50
N PHE A 229 -3.97 12.04 -15.20
CA PHE A 229 -2.86 12.26 -14.28
C PHE A 229 -2.28 10.93 -13.78
N ALA A 230 -3.11 9.94 -13.50
CA ALA A 230 -2.64 8.63 -13.08
C ALA A 230 -1.95 7.90 -14.24
N LYS A 231 -2.71 7.38 -15.19
CA LYS A 231 -2.19 6.53 -16.27
C LYS A 231 -1.29 7.27 -17.27
N GLY A 232 -1.54 8.57 -17.47
CA GLY A 232 -0.85 9.37 -18.48
C GLY A 232 0.42 10.08 -18.01
N LEU A 233 0.66 10.18 -16.69
CA LEU A 233 1.73 11.03 -16.15
C LEU A 233 2.46 10.46 -14.93
N LEU A 234 1.75 10.19 -13.83
CA LEU A 234 2.35 10.01 -12.50
C LEU A 234 2.37 8.56 -12.00
N GLN A 235 1.75 7.64 -12.72
CA GLN A 235 1.89 6.21 -12.48
C GLN A 235 3.30 5.72 -12.87
N ALA A 236 3.84 4.79 -12.09
CA ALA A 236 5.01 4.03 -12.49
C ALA A 236 4.72 3.16 -13.73
N PRO A 237 5.73 2.86 -14.57
CA PRO A 237 5.57 2.01 -15.75
C PRO A 237 5.02 0.62 -15.37
N ASP A 238 4.19 0.03 -16.24
CA ASP A 238 3.60 -1.29 -16.03
C ASP A 238 4.69 -2.40 -16.12
N GLN A 239 5.65 -2.22 -17.02
CA GLN A 239 6.78 -3.12 -17.21
C GLN A 239 8.09 -2.34 -17.44
N PRO A 240 9.25 -2.91 -17.07
CA PRO A 240 10.54 -2.26 -17.30
C PRO A 240 10.85 -2.02 -18.79
N SER A 241 10.22 -2.76 -19.69
CA SER A 241 10.40 -2.66 -21.15
C SER A 241 9.37 -1.77 -21.84
N ASP A 242 8.44 -1.15 -21.11
CA ASP A 242 7.45 -0.27 -21.71
C ASP A 242 8.12 0.96 -22.33
N ALA A 243 7.87 1.17 -23.62
CA ALA A 243 8.34 2.34 -24.37
C ALA A 243 7.43 3.55 -24.14
N THR A 244 7.25 3.90 -22.86
CA THR A 244 6.40 4.99 -22.39
C THR A 244 7.23 6.02 -21.64
N ILE A 245 6.83 7.30 -21.72
CA ILE A 245 7.45 8.37 -20.94
C ILE A 245 6.74 8.43 -19.59
N THR A 246 7.30 7.73 -18.61
CA THR A 246 6.79 7.61 -17.25
C THR A 246 7.92 7.74 -16.24
N ILE A 247 7.58 7.97 -14.97
CA ILE A 247 8.56 8.03 -13.90
C ILE A 247 8.44 6.76 -13.06
N ASN A 248 9.45 5.88 -13.15
CA ASN A 248 9.56 4.79 -12.19
C ASN A 248 9.96 5.37 -10.83
N SER A 249 9.00 5.44 -9.91
CA SER A 249 9.18 5.95 -8.56
C SER A 249 9.16 4.86 -7.48
N ILE A 250 8.83 3.61 -7.82
CA ILE A 250 8.48 2.58 -6.83
C ILE A 250 9.22 1.25 -6.98
N LEU A 251 9.55 0.83 -8.21
CA LEU A 251 10.20 -0.45 -8.45
C LEU A 251 11.71 -0.28 -8.53
N LYS A 252 12.44 -1.15 -7.82
CA LYS A 252 13.89 -1.32 -7.97
C LYS A 252 14.16 -2.51 -8.87
N HIS A 253 14.91 -2.27 -9.93
CA HIS A 253 15.39 -3.29 -10.86
C HIS A 253 16.86 -3.60 -10.58
N LYS A 254 17.33 -4.77 -11.00
CA LYS A 254 18.75 -5.15 -10.89
C LYS A 254 19.31 -5.40 -12.28
N THR A 255 20.58 -5.05 -12.48
CA THR A 255 21.31 -5.36 -13.72
C THR A 255 21.49 -6.87 -13.95
N SER A 256 21.27 -7.68 -12.92
CA SER A 256 21.23 -9.14 -12.99
C SER A 256 19.86 -9.70 -13.40
N ASP A 257 18.82 -8.86 -13.50
CA ASP A 257 17.49 -9.32 -13.90
C ASP A 257 17.53 -9.83 -15.34
N SER A 258 16.82 -10.92 -15.63
CA SER A 258 16.78 -11.52 -16.96
C SER A 258 16.22 -10.57 -18.04
N THR A 259 15.50 -9.51 -17.63
CA THR A 259 14.91 -8.50 -18.48
C THR A 259 15.76 -7.24 -18.63
N GLU A 260 16.97 -7.18 -18.07
CA GLU A 260 17.83 -5.98 -18.10
C GLU A 260 18.11 -5.50 -19.54
N GLY A 261 18.32 -6.42 -20.48
CA GLY A 261 18.57 -6.09 -21.89
C GLY A 261 17.39 -5.40 -22.60
N GLN A 262 16.21 -5.38 -21.98
CA GLN A 262 15.00 -4.74 -22.48
C GLN A 262 14.58 -3.52 -21.63
N ARG A 263 15.32 -3.19 -20.56
CA ARG A 263 14.92 -2.13 -19.64
C ARG A 263 15.04 -0.76 -20.29
N LEU A 264 13.92 -0.05 -20.36
CA LEU A 264 13.82 1.35 -20.79
C LEU A 264 13.66 2.32 -19.61
N GLN A 265 13.35 1.79 -18.43
CA GLN A 265 12.97 2.55 -17.24
C GLN A 265 14.12 2.73 -16.24
N VAL A 266 14.01 3.68 -15.30
CA VAL A 266 15.03 3.94 -14.26
C VAL A 266 15.31 2.67 -13.43
N LEU A 267 16.59 2.36 -13.20
CA LEU A 267 17.05 1.17 -12.47
C LEU A 267 16.65 1.22 -10.98
N ASP A 268 16.98 2.32 -10.30
CA ASP A 268 16.67 2.53 -8.88
C ASP A 268 16.20 3.98 -8.65
N PRO A 269 14.92 4.20 -8.30
CA PRO A 269 14.39 5.55 -8.06
C PRO A 269 15.07 6.26 -6.88
N THR A 270 15.52 5.52 -5.87
CA THR A 270 16.02 6.09 -4.61
C THR A 270 17.41 6.70 -4.74
N THR A 271 18.13 6.36 -5.82
CA THR A 271 19.45 6.92 -6.13
C THR A 271 19.41 7.90 -7.30
N ARG A 272 18.47 7.72 -8.23
CA ARG A 272 18.32 8.60 -9.40
C ARG A 272 17.72 9.96 -9.08
N PHE A 273 16.78 10.03 -8.13
CA PHE A 273 16.00 11.23 -7.84
C PHE A 273 16.27 11.74 -6.42
N ASN A 274 17.22 12.66 -6.28
CA ASN A 274 17.57 13.22 -4.97
C ASN A 274 16.80 14.52 -4.65
N ASP A 275 16.41 15.25 -5.69
CA ASP A 275 15.62 16.49 -5.64
C ASP A 275 14.85 16.72 -6.95
N ALA A 276 14.15 17.86 -7.04
CA ALA A 276 13.38 18.25 -8.22
C ALA A 276 14.25 18.58 -9.46
N ALA A 277 15.51 18.99 -9.28
CA ALA A 277 16.41 19.28 -10.39
C ALA A 277 16.90 17.99 -11.06
N ASP A 278 17.10 16.91 -10.29
CA ASP A 278 17.40 15.58 -10.84
C ASP A 278 16.29 15.05 -11.77
N LEU A 279 15.04 15.48 -11.55
CA LEU A 279 13.87 15.10 -12.35
C LEU A 279 13.74 15.92 -13.64
N GLN A 280 14.24 17.16 -13.66
CA GLN A 280 14.10 18.13 -14.76
C GLN A 280 15.01 17.80 -15.96
#